data_AF-A0A3D0XFU9-F1
#
_entry.id   AF-A0A3D0XFU9-F1
#
_cell.length_a   1.000
_cell.length_b   1.000
_cell.length_c   1.000
_cell.angle_alpha   90.00
_cell.angle_beta   90.00
_cell.angle_gamma   90.00
#
_symmetry.space_group_name_H-M   'P 1'
#
loop_
_entity.id
_entity.type
_entity.pdbx_description
1 polymer ?
#
loop_
_entity_poly.entity_id
_entity_poly.type
_entity_poly.pdbx_seq_one_letter_code
_entity_poly.pdbx_strand_id
1 'polypeptide(L)'
;LFGHEKGAFTGAHERRIGRFEKADGGTLFLDEIGEIDLSTQIKLLRILGERSFERVGSTKTLSVDVRLLAATNKDLPKLMAEGKFREDLYYRLRVVEIQLPALRERATDIPALAMGFLSEFAHQNRKK
;
A
#
# COMPACT_ATOMS: atom_id res chain seq x y z
N LEU A 1 4.79 8.31 -1.62
CA LEU A 1 3.47 8.29 -0.93
C LEU A 1 2.93 9.69 -0.62
N PHE A 2 3.71 10.55 0.05
CA PHE A 2 3.23 11.83 0.59
C PHE A 2 3.35 13.03 -0.36
N GLY A 3 4.04 12.89 -1.50
CA GLY A 3 4.33 14.03 -2.38
C GLY A 3 5.45 14.92 -1.83
N HIS A 4 5.81 15.95 -2.58
CA HIS A 4 6.87 16.90 -2.20
C HIS A 4 6.60 18.29 -2.75
N GLU A 5 7.10 19.30 -2.05
CA GLU A 5 7.15 20.68 -2.55
C GLU A 5 8.40 20.91 -3.40
N LYS A 6 8.37 21.98 -4.20
CA LYS A 6 9.56 22.43 -4.96
C LYS A 6 10.68 22.77 -3.99
N GLY A 7 11.89 22.27 -4.26
CA GLY A 7 13.07 22.49 -3.42
C GLY A 7 13.19 21.58 -2.19
N ALA A 8 12.30 20.59 -2.03
CA ALA A 8 12.32 19.67 -0.88
C ALA A 8 13.57 18.79 -0.79
N PHE A 9 14.24 18.52 -1.93
CA PHE A 9 15.51 17.82 -2.05
C PHE A 9 16.18 18.20 -3.38
N THR A 10 17.45 17.84 -3.56
CA THR A 10 18.16 18.03 -4.83
C THR A 10 17.44 17.34 -5.99
N GLY A 11 16.97 18.11 -6.97
CA GLY A 11 16.18 17.63 -8.11
C GLY A 11 14.67 17.81 -7.98
N ALA A 12 14.16 18.34 -6.86
CA ALA A 12 12.75 18.70 -6.70
C ALA A 12 12.42 20.01 -7.43
N HIS A 13 12.40 19.99 -8.77
CA HIS A 13 12.17 21.19 -9.60
C HIS A 13 10.72 21.70 -9.56
N GLU A 14 9.78 20.82 -9.27
CA GLU A 14 8.34 21.11 -9.25
C GLU A 14 7.67 20.44 -8.04
N ARG A 15 6.48 20.93 -7.69
CA ARG A 15 5.63 20.30 -6.68
C ARG A 15 5.01 19.03 -7.25
N ARG A 16 4.99 17.95 -6.47
CA ARG A 16 4.32 16.69 -6.84
C ARG A 16 3.28 16.26 -5.80
N ILE A 17 2.04 16.09 -6.26
CA ILE A 17 0.92 15.60 -5.45
C ILE A 17 1.17 14.14 -5.02
N GLY A 18 0.94 13.86 -3.74
CA GLY A 18 1.09 12.54 -3.14
C GLY A 18 -0.01 11.55 -3.51
N ARG A 19 0.21 10.27 -3.23
CA ARG A 19 -0.80 9.21 -3.41
C ARG A 19 -1.95 9.32 -2.40
N PHE A 20 -1.66 9.74 -1.16
CA PHE A 20 -2.70 10.00 -0.16
C PHE A 20 -3.63 11.13 -0.57
N GLU A 21 -3.08 12.24 -1.05
CA GLU A 21 -3.88 13.37 -1.55
C GLU A 21 -4.71 12.98 -2.78
N LYS A 22 -4.17 12.14 -3.67
CA LYS A 22 -4.94 11.62 -4.83
C LYS A 22 -6.06 10.64 -4.45
N ALA A 23 -5.94 9.99 -3.30
CA ALA A 23 -6.88 8.98 -2.84
C ALA A 23 -7.89 9.53 -1.82
N ASP A 24 -7.89 10.84 -1.59
CA ASP A 24 -8.80 11.51 -0.68
C ASP A 24 -10.27 11.24 -1.06
N GLY A 25 -11.09 10.87 -0.07
CA GLY A 25 -12.45 10.37 -0.25
C GLY A 25 -12.55 8.94 -0.80
N GLY A 26 -11.44 8.23 -0.95
CA GLY A 26 -11.36 6.94 -1.63
C GLY A 26 -10.63 5.84 -0.85
N THR A 27 -10.05 4.89 -1.58
CA THR A 27 -9.27 3.79 -1.03
C THR A 27 -7.85 3.79 -1.61
N LEU A 28 -6.85 3.66 -0.74
CA LEU A 28 -5.46 3.49 -1.12
C LEU A 28 -5.02 2.05 -0.82
N PHE A 29 -4.60 1.34 -1.87
CA PHE A 29 -3.97 0.03 -1.72
C PHE A 29 -2.45 0.18 -1.69
N LEU A 30 -1.82 -0.36 -0.65
CA LEU A 30 -0.38 -0.44 -0.48
C LEU A 30 0.05 -1.89 -0.61
N ASP A 31 0.60 -2.24 -1.78
CA ASP A 31 1.24 -3.52 -1.97
C ASP A 31 2.63 -3.54 -1.33
N GLU A 32 3.06 -4.73 -0.90
CA GLU A 32 4.35 -4.97 -0.27
C GLU A 32 4.70 -4.02 0.89
N ILE A 33 3.78 -3.84 1.85
CA ILE A 33 4.00 -2.95 3.00
C ILE A 33 5.23 -3.34 3.84
N GLY A 34 5.72 -4.58 3.75
CA GLY A 34 6.96 -5.00 4.39
C GLY A 34 8.27 -4.48 3.75
N GLU A 35 8.19 -3.74 2.63
CA GLU A 35 9.36 -3.17 1.93
C GLU A 35 9.62 -1.70 2.25
N ILE A 36 8.69 -1.01 2.90
CA ILE A 36 8.87 0.42 3.19
C ILE A 36 9.87 0.64 4.32
N ASP A 37 10.66 1.70 4.18
CA ASP A 37 11.62 2.13 5.18
C ASP A 37 10.94 2.66 6.47
N LEU A 38 11.67 2.65 7.58
CA LEU A 38 11.15 3.10 8.88
C LEU A 38 10.63 4.54 8.88
N SER A 39 11.22 5.45 8.07
CA SER A 39 10.76 6.84 8.01
C SER A 39 9.40 6.95 7.33
N THR A 40 9.17 6.12 6.30
CA THR A 40 7.87 5.99 5.65
C THR A 40 6.84 5.36 6.59
N GLN A 41 7.23 4.35 7.38
CA GLN A 41 6.36 3.73 8.38
C GLN A 41 5.85 4.74 9.42
N ILE A 42 6.73 5.63 9.92
CA ILE A 42 6.34 6.70 10.86
C ILE A 42 5.29 7.63 10.24
N LYS A 43 5.49 8.04 8.98
CA LYS A 43 4.54 8.92 8.29
C LYS A 43 3.20 8.24 8.03
N LEU A 44 3.20 6.94 7.71
CA LEU A 44 1.98 6.15 7.58
C LEU A 44 1.22 6.04 8.90
N LEU A 45 1.92 5.78 10.00
CA LEU A 45 1.32 5.74 11.34
C LEU A 45 0.64 7.06 11.68
N ARG A 46 1.29 8.19 11.37
CA ARG A 46 0.71 9.54 11.58
C ARG A 46 -0.58 9.73 10.78
N ILE A 47 -0.63 9.31 9.52
CA ILE A 47 -1.87 9.38 8.73
C ILE A 47 -2.97 8.49 9.32
N LEU A 48 -2.65 7.25 9.69
CA LEU A 48 -3.62 6.32 10.27
C LEU A 48 -4.15 6.78 11.64
N GLY A 49 -3.37 7.58 12.36
CA GLY A 49 -3.75 8.20 13.63
C GLY A 49 -4.54 9.49 13.45
N GLU A 50 -3.92 10.49 12.83
CA GLU A 50 -4.36 11.89 12.80
C GLU A 50 -5.19 12.23 11.55
N ARG A 51 -5.29 11.32 10.57
CA ARG A 51 -5.87 11.61 9.24
C ARG A 51 -5.26 12.84 8.58
N SER A 52 -3.97 13.07 8.86
CA SER A 52 -3.24 14.21 8.33
C SER A 52 -1.77 13.88 8.07
N PHE A 53 -1.16 14.62 7.15
CA PHE A 53 0.26 14.53 6.84
C PHE A 53 0.81 15.83 6.26
N GLU A 54 2.13 15.89 6.14
CA GLU A 54 2.85 16.96 5.49
C GLU A 54 3.55 16.44 4.24
N ARG A 55 3.60 17.25 3.18
CA ARG A 55 4.46 16.94 2.02
C ARG A 55 5.91 17.04 2.44
N VAL A 56 6.78 16.27 1.77
CA VAL A 56 8.23 16.41 2.00
C VAL A 56 8.66 17.85 1.66
N GLY A 57 9.35 18.51 2.59
CA GLY A 57 9.78 19.90 2.46
C GLY A 57 8.71 20.95 2.76
N SER A 58 7.55 20.55 3.29
CA SER A 58 6.49 21.47 3.73
C SER A 58 6.20 21.31 5.21
N THR A 59 5.85 22.40 5.88
CA THR A 59 5.26 22.39 7.24
C THR A 59 3.74 22.49 7.20
N LYS A 60 3.14 22.57 6.00
CA LYS A 60 1.69 22.64 5.84
C LYS A 60 1.08 21.25 6.05
N THR A 61 0.33 21.11 7.13
CA THR A 61 -0.49 19.92 7.38
C THR A 61 -1.68 19.86 6.41
N LEU A 62 -1.91 18.69 5.86
CA LEU A 62 -3.02 18.36 4.97
C LEU A 62 -3.85 17.26 5.63
N SER A 63 -5.17 17.43 5.70
CA SER A 63 -6.06 16.36 6.13
C SER A 63 -6.58 15.58 4.93
N VAL A 64 -6.75 14.26 5.09
CA VAL A 64 -7.31 13.38 4.08
C VAL A 64 -8.18 12.31 4.74
N ASP A 65 -9.24 11.91 4.04
CA ASP A 65 -10.08 10.76 4.41
C ASP A 65 -9.83 9.61 3.43
N VAL A 66 -9.04 8.63 3.84
CA VAL A 66 -8.61 7.53 2.97
C VAL A 66 -8.80 6.20 3.69
N ARG A 67 -9.52 5.28 3.05
CA ARG A 67 -9.52 3.88 3.46
C ARG A 67 -8.22 3.22 3.03
N LEU A 68 -7.47 2.66 3.97
CA LEU A 68 -6.22 1.97 3.67
C LEU A 68 -6.45 0.45 3.53
N LEU A 69 -5.91 -0.12 2.47
CA LEU A 69 -5.73 -1.57 2.32
C LEU A 69 -4.23 -1.83 2.14
N ALA A 70 -3.69 -2.82 2.83
CA ALA A 70 -2.28 -3.17 2.73
C ALA A 70 -2.14 -4.68 2.46
N ALA A 71 -1.14 -5.04 1.66
CA ALA A 71 -0.76 -6.42 1.40
C ALA A 71 0.75 -6.59 1.59
N THR A 72 1.18 -7.80 1.88
CA THR A 72 2.60 -8.18 1.90
C THR A 72 2.77 -9.68 1.79
N ASN A 73 3.88 -10.09 1.20
CA ASN A 73 4.39 -11.46 1.18
C ASN A 73 5.42 -11.74 2.29
N LYS A 74 5.81 -10.73 3.08
CA LYS A 74 6.79 -10.86 4.16
C LYS A 74 6.12 -11.21 5.48
N ASP A 75 6.87 -11.92 6.31
CA ASP A 75 6.53 -12.17 7.70
C ASP A 75 6.79 -10.89 8.52
N LEU A 76 5.73 -10.09 8.74
CA LEU A 76 5.82 -8.85 9.52
C LEU A 76 6.25 -9.12 10.98
N PRO A 77 5.73 -10.13 11.70
CA PRO A 77 6.27 -10.52 13.01
C PRO A 77 7.79 -10.71 13.05
N LYS A 78 8.35 -11.41 12.05
CA LYS A 78 9.81 -11.56 11.93
C LYS A 78 10.51 -10.22 11.70
N LEU A 79 9.99 -9.37 10.82
CA LEU A 79 10.57 -8.05 10.57
C LEU A 79 10.51 -7.12 11.79
N MET A 80 9.47 -7.26 12.62
CA MET A 80 9.38 -6.54 13.90
C MET A 80 10.49 -6.98 14.86
N ALA A 81 10.71 -8.29 14.99
CA ALA A 81 11.80 -8.82 15.81
C ALA A 81 13.19 -8.37 15.32
N GLU A 82 13.35 -8.14 14.02
CA GLU A 82 14.57 -7.61 13.40
C GLU A 82 14.67 -6.07 13.45
N GLY A 83 13.69 -5.36 14.02
CA GLY A 83 13.66 -3.90 14.07
C GLY A 83 13.43 -3.21 12.71
N LYS A 84 13.01 -3.96 11.69
CA LYS A 84 12.77 -3.47 10.32
C LYS A 84 11.32 -3.05 10.09
N PHE A 85 10.41 -3.45 10.97
CA PHE A 85 9.01 -3.06 10.93
C PHE A 85 8.55 -2.59 12.31
N ARG A 86 7.79 -1.50 12.38
CA ARG A 86 7.31 -0.97 13.65
C ARG A 86 6.09 -1.73 14.16
N GLU A 87 6.13 -2.04 15.44
CA GLU A 87 5.06 -2.75 16.13
C GLU A 87 3.75 -1.94 16.20
N ASP A 88 3.84 -0.63 16.40
CA ASP A 88 2.68 0.26 16.42
C ASP A 88 1.93 0.30 15.08
N LEU A 89 2.66 0.36 13.97
CA LEU A 89 2.09 0.30 12.63
C LEU A 89 1.46 -1.07 12.35
N TYR A 90 2.12 -2.15 12.76
CA TYR A 90 1.61 -3.52 12.60
C TYR A 90 0.23 -3.68 13.22
N TYR A 91 0.07 -3.33 14.49
CA TYR A 91 -1.23 -3.45 15.17
C TYR A 91 -2.27 -2.48 14.62
N ARG A 92 -1.87 -1.31 14.11
CA ARG A 92 -2.79 -0.36 13.47
C ARG A 92 -3.32 -0.88 12.12
N LEU A 93 -2.53 -1.64 11.38
CA LEU A 93 -2.93 -2.28 10.13
C LEU A 93 -3.73 -3.57 10.37
N ARG A 94 -3.36 -4.35 11.38
CA ARG A 94 -3.93 -5.68 11.69
C ARG A 94 -5.24 -5.60 12.48
N VAL A 95 -6.16 -4.75 12.04
CA VAL A 95 -7.54 -4.71 12.58
C VAL A 95 -8.41 -5.76 11.91
N VAL A 96 -8.29 -5.87 10.59
CA VAL A 96 -8.93 -6.92 9.78
C VAL A 96 -7.86 -7.54 8.92
N GLU A 97 -7.59 -8.82 9.14
CA GLU A 97 -6.57 -9.58 8.42
C GLU A 97 -7.24 -10.60 7.50
N ILE A 98 -6.82 -10.61 6.23
CA ILE A 98 -7.24 -11.61 5.25
C ILE A 98 -6.01 -12.39 4.84
N GLN A 99 -5.93 -13.64 5.29
CA GLN A 99 -4.89 -14.56 4.87
C GLN A 99 -5.28 -15.21 3.55
N LEU A 100 -4.48 -14.99 2.51
CA LEU A 100 -4.73 -15.48 1.17
C LEU A 100 -3.93 -16.78 0.93
N PRO A 101 -4.56 -17.97 0.96
CA PRO A 101 -3.83 -19.24 0.85
C PRO A 101 -3.15 -19.40 -0.51
N ALA A 102 -2.04 -20.12 -0.59
CA ALA A 102 -1.42 -20.38 -1.90
C ALA A 102 -2.33 -21.26 -2.77
N LEU A 103 -2.20 -21.21 -4.10
CA LEU A 103 -3.08 -21.97 -5.00
C LEU A 103 -3.03 -23.50 -4.75
N ARG A 104 -1.88 -24.01 -4.31
CA ARG A 104 -1.71 -25.42 -3.90
C ARG A 104 -2.60 -25.84 -2.71
N GLU A 105 -3.04 -24.89 -1.89
CA GLU A 105 -3.93 -25.11 -0.74
C GLU A 105 -5.42 -24.94 -1.12
N ARG A 106 -5.69 -24.51 -2.36
CA ARG A 106 -7.04 -24.33 -2.93
C ARG A 106 -7.11 -24.80 -4.37
N ALA A 107 -6.69 -26.05 -4.59
CA ALA A 107 -6.60 -26.65 -5.93
C ALA A 107 -7.96 -26.72 -6.66
N THR A 108 -9.07 -26.71 -5.93
CA THR A 108 -10.43 -26.67 -6.48
C THR A 108 -10.73 -25.39 -7.25
N ASP A 109 -10.00 -24.30 -6.99
CA ASP A 109 -10.18 -23.03 -7.69
C ASP A 109 -9.50 -23.02 -9.07
N ILE A 110 -8.56 -23.95 -9.32
CA ILE A 110 -7.75 -24.01 -10.54
C ILE A 110 -8.60 -24.09 -11.80
N PRO A 111 -9.63 -24.97 -11.93
CA PRO A 111 -10.44 -25.04 -13.14
C PRO A 111 -11.16 -23.73 -13.44
N ALA A 112 -11.73 -23.07 -12.42
CA ALA A 112 -12.44 -21.81 -12.59
C ALA A 112 -11.51 -20.67 -13.03
N LEU A 113 -10.33 -20.57 -12.39
CA LEU A 113 -9.30 -19.60 -12.77
C LEU A 113 -8.78 -19.85 -14.19
N ALA A 114 -8.48 -21.10 -14.53
CA ALA A 114 -7.97 -21.48 -15.85
C ALA A 114 -8.97 -21.17 -16.96
N MET A 115 -10.27 -21.47 -16.75
CA MET A 115 -11.33 -21.11 -17.70
C MET A 115 -11.49 -19.60 -17.83
N GLY A 116 -11.41 -18.86 -16.72
CA GLY A 116 -11.44 -17.39 -16.72
C GLY A 116 -10.31 -16.80 -17.57
N PHE A 117 -9.08 -17.22 -17.33
CA PHE A 117 -7.92 -16.78 -18.10
C PHE A 117 -8.00 -17.19 -19.57
N LEU A 118 -8.43 -18.43 -19.87
CA LEU A 118 -8.62 -18.89 -21.24
C LEU A 118 -9.59 -17.98 -22.01
N SER A 119 -10.74 -17.66 -21.39
CA SER A 119 -11.73 -16.76 -21.98
C SER A 119 -11.18 -15.35 -22.20
N GLU A 120 -10.47 -14.81 -21.21
CA GLU A 120 -9.85 -13.48 -21.31
C GLU A 120 -8.84 -13.42 -22.47
N PHE A 121 -7.93 -14.40 -22.54
CA PHE A 121 -6.88 -14.43 -23.56
C PHE A 121 -7.41 -14.78 -24.96
N ALA A 122 -8.43 -15.64 -25.08
CA ALA A 122 -9.09 -15.91 -26.35
C ALA A 122 -9.70 -14.62 -26.92
N HIS A 123 -10.39 -13.84 -26.07
CA HIS A 123 -10.97 -12.55 -26.44
C HIS A 123 -9.90 -11.54 -26.89
N GLN A 124 -8.83 -11.37 -26.11
CA GLN A 124 -7.73 -10.44 -26.45
C GLN A 124 -7.03 -10.82 -27.77
N ASN A 125 -6.86 -12.11 -28.04
CA ASN A 125 -6.20 -12.60 -29.27
C ASN A 125 -7.15 -12.80 -30.46
N ARG A 126 -8.44 -12.41 -30.33
CA ARG A 126 -9.48 -12.61 -31.35
C ARG A 126 -9.60 -14.06 -31.83
N LYS A 127 -9.20 -15.01 -31.00
CA LYS A 127 -9.44 -16.44 -31.25
C LYS A 127 -10.84 -16.74 -30.70
N LYS A 128 -11.71 -17.25 -31.57
CA LYS A 128 -13.03 -17.76 -31.17
C LYS A 128 -12.86 -19.03 -30.36
#